data_AF-S4RYM9-F1
#
_entry.id   AF-S4RYM9-F1
#
_cell.length_a   1.000
_cell.length_b   1.000
_cell.length_c   1.000
_cell.angle_alpha   90.00
_cell.angle_beta   90.00
_cell.angle_gamma   90.00
#
_symmetry.space_group_name_H-M   'P 1'
#
loop_
_entity.id
_entity.type
_entity.pdbx_description
1 polymer ?
#
loop_
_entity_poly.entity_id
_entity_poly.type
_entity_poly.pdbx_seq_one_letter_code
_entity_poly.pdbx_strand_id
1 'polypeptide(L)'
;ITEVTIIDDAEDQYRYEEVSIADEGSAQDADEDLDFAVRSLQELSEDVQATVRRQGVGEKPPVTRQLEAIDDFVRNFLFRMGMSRTLDCFQSEWYELQEKEQLGKAEQGTVSDVYIQNQELHDKLTSLHRDLAKFQDATRQTQDMLVTLRKERDHHRMHHQRVLQEKNRLLNDLKRLQKHYASYEPALRSLREKYEAALKEKMLTKLERDRAVGQIAGLQATLHSLESGLEEPTPIIAG
;
A
#
# COMPACT_ATOMS: atom_id res chain seq x y z
N ILE A 1 27.81 6.03 -20.77
CA ILE A 1 27.64 5.96 -19.30
C ILE A 1 26.85 7.21 -18.94
N THR A 2 25.53 7.08 -18.84
CA THR A 2 24.65 8.17 -18.42
C THR A 2 24.72 8.24 -16.90
N GLU A 3 25.32 9.31 -16.38
CA GLU A 3 25.28 9.64 -14.97
C GLU A 3 23.83 9.65 -14.49
N VAL A 4 23.47 8.66 -13.68
CA VAL A 4 22.27 8.71 -12.87
C VAL A 4 22.58 9.68 -11.74
N THR A 5 22.23 10.95 -11.96
CA THR A 5 22.20 11.95 -10.89
C THR A 5 21.16 11.49 -9.88
N ILE A 6 21.62 10.85 -8.82
CA ILE A 6 20.88 10.72 -7.56
C ILE A 6 20.70 12.16 -7.09
N ILE A 7 19.50 12.69 -7.28
CA ILE A 7 19.10 13.92 -6.61
C ILE A 7 19.05 13.53 -5.13
N ASP A 8 20.12 13.89 -4.42
CA ASP A 8 20.19 13.89 -2.97
C ASP A 8 19.27 15.03 -2.51
N ASP A 9 17.96 14.73 -2.51
CA ASP A 9 16.93 15.66 -2.09
C ASP A 9 17.02 15.75 -0.57
N ALA A 10 17.78 16.76 -0.15
CA ALA A 10 18.17 17.05 1.21
C ALA A 10 16.98 16.96 2.20
N GLU A 11 17.31 16.41 3.36
CA GLU A 11 16.51 16.39 4.60
C GLU A 11 15.35 15.38 4.66
N ASP A 12 15.72 14.10 4.76
CA ASP A 12 14.88 13.09 5.39
C ASP A 12 14.85 13.34 6.92
N GLN A 13 14.14 14.39 7.34
CA GLN A 13 13.94 14.78 8.75
C GLN A 13 12.80 13.98 9.42
N TYR A 14 12.37 12.84 8.87
CA TYR A 14 11.21 12.12 9.40
C TYR A 14 11.53 10.65 9.68
N ARG A 15 11.74 10.39 10.96
CA ARG A 15 11.80 9.05 11.54
C ARG A 15 10.42 8.41 11.40
N TYR A 16 10.32 7.37 10.57
CA TYR A 16 9.18 6.47 10.56
C TYR A 16 8.99 5.93 11.98
N GLU A 17 7.93 6.36 12.68
CA GLU A 17 7.51 5.71 13.91
C GLU A 17 6.99 4.33 13.52
N GLU A 18 7.67 3.27 13.98
CA GLU A 18 7.14 1.91 13.98
C GLU A 18 5.84 1.93 14.79
N VAL A 19 4.72 1.98 14.08
CA VAL A 19 3.40 1.78 14.69
C VAL A 19 3.39 0.34 15.17
N SER A 20 3.41 0.16 16.49
CA SER A 20 3.26 -1.17 17.09
C SER A 20 1.95 -1.77 16.60
N ILE A 21 2.01 -2.95 15.99
CA ILE A 21 0.88 -3.70 15.37
C ILE A 21 -0.19 -4.11 16.42
N ALA A 22 -0.04 -3.68 17.66
CA ALA A 22 -1.00 -3.92 18.71
C ALA A 22 -2.07 -2.82 18.70
N ASP A 23 -3.17 -3.15 18.03
CA ASP A 23 -4.56 -2.90 18.44
C ASP A 23 -5.40 -1.98 17.53
N GLU A 24 -6.24 -2.69 16.74
CA GLU A 24 -7.57 -2.38 16.23
C GLU A 24 -7.82 -1.12 15.37
N GLY A 25 -7.75 -1.35 14.06
CA GLY A 25 -8.40 -0.53 13.04
C GLY A 25 -8.10 -1.03 11.62
N SER A 26 -8.63 -2.21 11.28
CA SER A 26 -8.65 -2.85 9.95
C SER A 26 -7.84 -2.14 8.85
N ALA A 27 -6.58 -2.56 8.69
CA ALA A 27 -5.74 -2.27 7.51
C ALA A 27 -5.68 -3.49 6.57
N GLN A 28 -6.71 -4.35 6.59
CA GLN A 28 -6.71 -5.64 5.87
C GLN A 28 -6.67 -5.52 4.35
N ASP A 29 -6.95 -4.34 3.78
CA ASP A 29 -7.01 -4.15 2.33
C ASP A 29 -5.70 -3.61 1.72
N ALA A 30 -4.71 -3.18 2.52
CA ALA A 30 -3.44 -2.62 2.03
C ALA A 30 -2.25 -3.58 2.16
N ASP A 31 -2.34 -4.57 3.04
CA ASP A 31 -1.30 -5.57 3.24
C ASP A 31 -1.23 -6.56 2.06
N GLU A 32 -2.33 -6.73 1.31
CA GLU A 32 -2.37 -7.64 0.15
C GLU A 32 -1.45 -7.18 -1.00
N ASP A 33 -1.34 -5.88 -1.26
CA ASP A 33 -0.53 -5.33 -2.36
C ASP A 33 0.98 -5.40 -2.06
N LEU A 34 1.38 -5.15 -0.81
CA LEU A 34 2.79 -5.28 -0.40
C LEU A 34 3.20 -6.75 -0.35
N ASP A 35 2.35 -7.63 0.21
CA ASP A 35 2.59 -9.07 0.20
C ASP A 35 2.68 -9.62 -1.23
N PHE A 36 1.84 -9.12 -2.14
CA PHE A 36 1.88 -9.51 -3.55
C PHE A 36 3.18 -9.07 -4.24
N ALA A 37 3.64 -7.84 -3.98
CA ALA A 37 4.91 -7.34 -4.51
C ALA A 37 6.12 -8.12 -3.95
N VAL A 38 6.10 -8.44 -2.65
CA VAL A 38 7.17 -9.23 -1.99
C VAL A 38 7.20 -10.67 -2.51
N ARG A 39 6.03 -11.31 -2.66
CA ARG A 39 5.93 -12.67 -3.24
C ARG A 39 6.40 -12.70 -4.68
N SER A 40 6.01 -11.71 -5.49
CA SER A 40 6.47 -11.58 -6.88
C SER A 40 8.00 -11.42 -6.98
N LEU A 41 8.61 -10.64 -6.08
CA LEU A 41 10.08 -10.48 -6.01
C LEU A 41 10.78 -11.76 -5.54
N GLN A 42 10.19 -12.50 -4.61
CA GLN A 42 10.71 -13.79 -4.16
C GLN A 42 10.65 -14.84 -5.27
N GLU A 43 9.53 -14.94 -5.99
CA GLU A 43 9.38 -15.84 -7.14
C GLU A 43 10.39 -15.52 -8.25
N LEU A 44 10.58 -14.24 -8.59
CA LEU A 44 11.61 -13.80 -9.54
C LEU A 44 13.03 -14.18 -9.07
N SER A 45 13.32 -14.02 -7.78
CA SER A 45 14.62 -14.41 -7.20
C SER A 45 14.84 -15.92 -7.25
N GLU A 46 13.80 -16.70 -6.96
CA GLU A 46 13.83 -18.16 -7.03
C GLU A 46 14.02 -18.66 -8.47
N ASP A 47 13.37 -18.04 -9.45
CA ASP A 47 13.55 -18.33 -10.87
C ASP A 47 14.97 -17.98 -11.37
N VAL A 48 15.53 -16.85 -10.90
CA VAL A 48 16.93 -16.48 -11.18
C VAL A 48 17.89 -17.50 -10.53
N GLN A 49 17.63 -17.95 -9.30
CA GLN A 49 18.44 -19.00 -8.68
C GLN A 49 18.30 -20.36 -9.37
N ALA A 50 17.11 -20.71 -9.84
CA ALA A 50 16.85 -21.95 -10.57
C ALA A 50 17.54 -21.95 -11.94
N THR A 51 17.58 -20.81 -12.64
CA THR A 51 18.31 -20.65 -13.91
C THR A 51 19.83 -20.70 -13.70
N VAL A 52 20.36 -20.08 -12.63
CA VAL A 52 21.78 -20.16 -12.26
C VAL A 52 22.18 -21.60 -11.87
N ARG A 53 21.36 -22.31 -11.08
CA ARG A 53 21.60 -23.74 -10.78
C ARG A 53 21.57 -24.63 -12.01
N ARG A 54 20.69 -24.35 -12.99
CA ARG A 54 20.67 -25.06 -14.27
C ARG A 54 21.89 -24.76 -15.15
N GLN A 55 22.44 -23.55 -15.09
CA GLN A 55 23.67 -23.20 -15.81
C GLN A 55 24.94 -23.78 -15.15
N GLY A 56 24.95 -24.03 -13.83
CA GLY A 56 26.09 -24.59 -13.11
C GLY A 56 26.38 -26.08 -13.28
N VAL A 57 25.52 -26.85 -13.97
CA VAL A 57 25.67 -28.33 -14.14
C VAL A 57 26.15 -28.72 -15.55
N GLY A 58 26.67 -27.77 -16.32
CA GLY A 58 27.00 -27.98 -17.73
C GLY A 58 28.40 -27.55 -18.14
N GLU A 59 29.44 -27.83 -17.35
CA GLU A 59 30.79 -27.87 -17.91
C GLU A 59 30.86 -29.05 -18.89
N LYS A 60 30.55 -28.78 -20.15
CA LYS A 60 30.83 -29.71 -21.24
C LYS A 60 32.32 -30.05 -21.16
N PRO A 61 32.70 -31.35 -21.25
CA PRO A 61 34.10 -31.73 -21.29
C PRO A 61 34.81 -30.92 -22.38
N PRO A 62 36.09 -30.55 -22.20
CA PRO A 62 36.83 -29.82 -23.20
C PRO A 62 36.72 -30.60 -24.51
N VAL A 63 36.03 -30.01 -25.49
CA VAL A 63 35.83 -30.64 -26.80
C VAL A 63 37.21 -30.88 -27.36
N THR A 64 37.68 -32.12 -27.32
CA THR A 64 38.89 -32.53 -27.99
C THR A 64 38.71 -32.16 -29.45
N ARG A 65 39.56 -31.26 -29.95
CA ARG A 65 39.55 -30.70 -31.31
C ARG A 65 39.55 -31.83 -32.35
N GLN A 66 38.38 -32.37 -32.66
CA GLN A 66 38.19 -33.19 -33.84
C GLN A 66 38.01 -32.23 -35.00
N LEU A 67 39.16 -31.90 -35.57
CA LEU A 67 39.32 -31.38 -36.91
C LEU A 67 38.24 -31.97 -37.84
N GLU A 68 37.22 -31.16 -38.18
CA GLU A 68 36.14 -31.58 -39.06
C GLU A 68 36.74 -32.02 -40.41
N ALA A 69 36.28 -33.17 -40.91
CA ALA A 69 36.60 -33.60 -42.26
C ALA A 69 35.96 -32.61 -43.25
N ILE A 70 36.64 -32.36 -44.38
CA ILE A 70 36.18 -31.38 -45.37
C ILE A 70 34.75 -31.66 -45.85
N ASP A 71 34.34 -32.93 -45.93
CA ASP A 71 33.00 -33.31 -46.38
C ASP A 71 31.91 -32.92 -45.37
N ASP A 72 32.14 -33.10 -44.07
CA ASP A 72 31.23 -32.65 -43.01
C ASP A 72 31.10 -31.12 -43.00
N PHE A 73 32.21 -30.41 -43.24
CA PHE A 73 32.18 -28.96 -43.37
C PHE A 73 31.34 -28.49 -44.56
N VAL A 74 31.50 -29.10 -45.74
CA VAL A 74 30.71 -28.74 -46.93
C VAL A 74 29.23 -29.05 -46.69
N ARG A 75 28.89 -30.18 -46.07
CA ARG A 75 27.50 -30.49 -45.69
C ARG A 75 26.93 -29.45 -44.74
N ASN A 76 27.65 -29.11 -43.67
CA ASN A 76 27.24 -28.11 -42.69
C ASN A 76 27.12 -26.71 -43.30
N PHE A 77 28.01 -26.35 -44.23
CA PHE A 77 27.98 -25.08 -44.94
C PHE A 77 26.76 -24.98 -45.86
N LEU A 78 26.54 -25.98 -46.72
CA LEU A 78 25.40 -26.01 -47.64
C LEU A 78 24.08 -26.02 -46.86
N PHE A 79 24.02 -26.75 -45.74
CA PHE A 79 22.88 -26.77 -44.85
C PHE A 79 22.62 -25.40 -44.21
N ARG A 80 23.64 -24.76 -43.61
CA ARG A 80 23.52 -23.43 -42.99
C ARG A 80 23.13 -22.34 -43.99
N MET A 81 23.62 -22.43 -45.21
CA MET A 81 23.29 -21.48 -46.29
C MET A 81 21.94 -21.79 -46.97
N GLY A 82 21.22 -22.83 -46.52
CA GLY A 82 19.89 -23.18 -47.05
C GLY A 82 19.90 -23.79 -48.46
N MET A 83 21.05 -24.28 -48.94
CA MET A 83 21.23 -24.83 -50.28
C MET A 83 20.89 -26.33 -50.33
N SER A 84 19.66 -26.69 -49.99
CA SER A 84 19.21 -28.09 -49.84
C SER A 84 19.37 -28.93 -51.11
N ARG A 85 19.01 -28.39 -52.28
CA ARG A 85 19.17 -29.12 -53.56
C ARG A 85 20.63 -29.43 -53.88
N THR A 86 21.52 -28.47 -53.62
CA THR A 86 22.97 -28.64 -53.83
C THR A 86 23.55 -29.63 -52.83
N LEU A 87 23.06 -29.61 -51.59
CA LEU A 87 23.41 -30.60 -50.56
C LEU A 87 23.02 -32.01 -50.99
N ASP A 88 21.80 -32.22 -51.50
CA ASP A 88 21.31 -33.53 -51.91
C ASP A 88 22.10 -34.09 -53.11
N CYS A 89 22.43 -33.24 -54.09
CA CYS A 89 23.29 -33.61 -55.21
C CYS A 89 24.70 -33.97 -54.74
N PHE A 90 25.31 -33.12 -53.90
CA PHE A 90 26.64 -33.35 -53.34
C PHE A 90 26.71 -34.67 -52.55
N GLN A 91 25.72 -34.95 -51.70
CA GLN A 91 25.66 -36.19 -50.93
C GLN A 91 25.59 -37.41 -51.85
N SER A 92 24.72 -37.36 -52.87
CA SER A 92 24.52 -38.47 -53.81
C SER A 92 25.81 -38.77 -54.59
N GLU A 93 26.46 -37.74 -55.13
CA GLU A 93 27.74 -37.86 -55.86
C GLU A 93 28.87 -38.35 -54.95
N TRP A 94 28.91 -37.87 -53.70
CA TRP A 94 29.93 -38.27 -52.72
C TRP A 94 29.83 -39.74 -52.33
N TYR A 95 28.61 -40.26 -52.11
CA TYR A 95 28.40 -41.67 -51.81
C TYR A 95 28.71 -42.57 -53.02
N GLU A 96 28.39 -42.14 -54.24
CA GLU A 96 28.77 -42.87 -55.47
C GLU A 96 30.30 -42.94 -55.67
N LEU A 97 31.02 -41.86 -55.36
CA LEU A 97 32.48 -41.82 -55.45
C LEU A 97 33.15 -42.69 -54.36
N GLN A 98 32.50 -42.81 -53.20
CA GLN A 98 32.94 -43.68 -52.11
C GLN A 98 32.79 -45.16 -52.47
N GLU A 99 31.67 -45.55 -53.09
CA GLU A 99 31.41 -46.92 -53.50
C GLU A 99 32.36 -47.39 -54.63
N LYS A 100 32.80 -46.46 -55.48
CA LYS A 100 33.75 -46.73 -56.58
C LYS A 100 35.23 -46.79 -56.14
N GLU A 101 35.53 -46.65 -54.84
CA GLU A 101 36.90 -46.55 -54.27
C GLU A 101 37.81 -45.50 -54.93
N GLN A 102 37.23 -44.49 -55.61
CA GLN A 102 37.99 -43.46 -56.32
C GLN A 102 38.47 -42.32 -55.42
N LEU A 103 37.95 -42.25 -54.19
CA LEU A 103 38.40 -41.32 -53.16
C LEU A 103 39.70 -41.80 -52.54
N GLY A 104 40.83 -41.33 -53.09
CA GLY A 104 42.15 -41.56 -52.50
C GLY A 104 42.23 -41.00 -51.08
N LYS A 105 43.01 -41.65 -50.19
CA LYS A 105 43.27 -41.21 -48.80
C LYS A 105 43.79 -39.76 -48.66
N ALA A 106 44.19 -39.13 -49.76
CA ALA A 106 44.68 -37.76 -49.83
C ALA A 106 43.56 -36.69 -49.86
N GLU A 107 42.32 -37.03 -50.23
CA GLU A 107 41.19 -36.08 -50.28
C GLU A 107 40.41 -35.97 -48.97
N GLN A 108 40.74 -36.81 -47.97
CA GLN A 108 40.26 -36.70 -46.58
C GLN A 108 40.99 -35.58 -45.83
N GLY A 109 41.17 -34.44 -46.50
CA GLY A 109 41.78 -33.27 -45.90
C GLY A 109 40.95 -32.78 -44.72
N THR A 110 41.64 -32.14 -43.80
CA THR A 110 41.05 -31.48 -42.65
C THR A 110 40.73 -30.03 -42.98
N VAL A 111 39.60 -29.53 -42.48
CA VAL A 111 39.22 -28.11 -42.64
C VAL A 111 40.24 -27.21 -41.95
N SER A 112 40.58 -26.09 -42.59
CA SER A 112 41.51 -25.11 -42.03
C SER A 112 41.05 -24.59 -40.67
N ASP A 113 41.94 -24.62 -39.67
CA ASP A 113 41.70 -24.16 -38.30
C ASP A 113 41.08 -22.74 -38.24
N VAL A 114 41.41 -21.87 -39.20
CA VAL A 114 40.87 -20.50 -39.31
C VAL A 114 39.34 -20.49 -39.49
N TYR A 115 38.78 -21.44 -40.23
CA TYR A 115 37.32 -21.51 -40.43
C TYR A 115 36.60 -21.95 -39.16
N ILE A 116 37.13 -22.96 -38.47
CA ILE A 116 36.61 -23.44 -37.19
C ILE A 116 36.64 -22.30 -36.16
N GLN A 117 37.75 -21.55 -36.10
CA GLN A 117 37.88 -20.38 -35.23
C GLN A 117 36.86 -19.28 -35.58
N ASN A 118 36.64 -18.98 -36.86
CA ASN A 118 35.62 -18.02 -37.27
C ASN A 118 34.20 -18.47 -36.90
N GLN A 119 33.92 -19.77 -37.00
CA GLN A 119 32.65 -20.35 -36.60
C GLN A 119 32.43 -20.22 -35.08
N GLU A 120 33.44 -20.57 -34.28
CA GLU A 120 33.39 -20.38 -32.82
C GLU A 120 33.24 -18.91 -32.43
N LEU A 121 33.93 -18.00 -33.11
CA LEU A 121 33.81 -16.55 -32.89
C LEU A 121 32.41 -16.07 -33.23
N HIS A 122 31.82 -16.55 -34.31
CA HIS A 122 30.44 -16.23 -34.66
C HIS A 122 29.45 -16.76 -33.61
N ASP A 123 29.62 -17.99 -33.15
CA ASP A 123 28.76 -18.57 -32.12
C ASP A 123 28.86 -17.80 -30.80
N LYS A 124 30.08 -17.43 -30.37
CA LYS A 124 30.31 -16.55 -29.22
C LYS A 124 29.68 -15.17 -29.42
N LEU A 125 29.81 -14.59 -30.62
CA LEU A 125 29.20 -13.30 -30.93
C LEU A 125 27.67 -13.38 -30.81
N THR A 126 27.05 -14.42 -31.38
CA THR A 126 25.59 -14.59 -31.29
C THR A 126 25.12 -14.85 -29.86
N SER A 127 25.86 -15.61 -29.05
CA SER A 127 25.52 -15.80 -27.63
C SER A 127 25.62 -14.49 -26.88
N LEU A 128 26.69 -13.71 -27.10
CA LEU A 128 26.87 -12.40 -26.45
C LEU A 128 25.75 -11.42 -26.81
N HIS A 129 25.33 -11.39 -28.08
CA HIS A 129 24.20 -10.57 -28.52
C HIS A 129 22.89 -10.99 -27.85
N ARG A 130 22.64 -12.30 -27.73
CA ARG A 130 21.44 -12.81 -27.02
C ARG A 130 21.46 -12.40 -25.55
N ASP A 131 22.60 -12.53 -24.88
CA ASP A 131 22.71 -12.18 -23.46
C ASP A 131 22.59 -10.67 -23.25
N LEU A 132 23.19 -9.86 -24.13
CA LEU A 132 23.03 -8.41 -24.12
C LEU A 132 21.56 -8.00 -24.30
N ALA A 133 20.82 -8.63 -25.20
CA ALA A 133 19.39 -8.39 -25.36
C ALA A 133 18.61 -8.71 -24.09
N LYS A 134 18.87 -9.86 -23.44
CA LYS A 134 18.24 -10.22 -22.16
C LYS A 134 18.53 -9.20 -21.07
N PHE A 135 19.79 -8.74 -20.95
CA PHE A 135 20.16 -7.74 -19.96
C PHE A 135 19.49 -6.39 -20.24
N GLN A 136 19.35 -6.00 -21.51
CA GLN A 136 18.62 -4.79 -21.89
C GLN A 136 17.14 -4.87 -21.50
N ASP A 137 16.48 -6.00 -21.77
CA ASP A 137 15.08 -6.20 -21.43
C ASP A 137 14.86 -6.23 -19.91
N ALA A 138 15.72 -6.93 -19.16
CA ALA A 138 15.69 -6.93 -17.70
C ALA A 138 15.92 -5.52 -17.10
N THR A 139 16.84 -4.75 -17.71
CA THR A 139 17.09 -3.36 -17.30
C THR A 139 15.87 -2.48 -17.54
N ARG A 140 15.21 -2.60 -18.71
CA ARG A 140 13.98 -1.87 -19.01
C ARG A 140 12.86 -2.21 -18.04
N GLN A 141 12.64 -3.50 -17.76
CA GLN A 141 11.64 -3.94 -16.79
C GLN A 141 11.91 -3.36 -15.40
N THR A 142 13.18 -3.37 -14.97
CA THR A 142 13.58 -2.78 -13.68
C THR A 142 13.36 -1.27 -13.65
N GLN A 143 13.63 -0.57 -14.76
CA GLN A 143 13.37 0.87 -14.88
C GLN A 143 11.87 1.17 -14.78
N ASP A 144 11.03 0.40 -15.46
CA ASP A 144 9.57 0.56 -15.40
C ASP A 144 9.05 0.32 -13.99
N MET A 145 9.51 -0.74 -13.31
CA MET A 145 9.18 -1.02 -11.91
C MET A 145 9.64 0.09 -10.96
N LEU A 146 10.82 0.66 -11.17
CA LEU A 146 11.28 1.78 -10.35
C LEU A 146 10.41 3.02 -10.52
N VAL A 147 9.88 3.27 -11.72
CA VAL A 147 8.96 4.37 -11.97
C VAL A 147 7.62 4.12 -11.27
N THR A 148 7.09 2.90 -11.27
CA THR A 148 5.84 2.59 -10.56
C THR A 148 6.01 2.71 -9.05
N LEU A 149 7.06 2.11 -8.46
CA LEU A 149 7.35 2.20 -7.03
C LEU A 149 7.55 3.65 -6.55
N ARG A 150 8.20 4.50 -7.37
CA ARG A 150 8.33 5.93 -7.04
C ARG A 150 6.97 6.62 -6.99
N LYS A 151 6.08 6.35 -7.95
CA LYS A 151 4.72 6.91 -7.96
C LYS A 151 3.90 6.45 -6.75
N GLU A 152 3.99 5.18 -6.38
CA GLU A 152 3.32 4.63 -5.20
C GLU A 152 3.84 5.27 -3.91
N ARG A 153 5.16 5.32 -3.73
CA ARG A 153 5.79 6.03 -2.61
C ARG A 153 5.29 7.48 -2.51
N ASP A 154 5.25 8.19 -3.64
CA ASP A 154 4.80 9.58 -3.68
C ASP A 154 3.30 9.69 -3.36
N HIS A 155 2.48 8.74 -3.81
CA HIS A 155 1.06 8.64 -3.46
C HIS A 155 0.89 8.44 -1.95
N HIS A 156 1.61 7.50 -1.34
CA HIS A 156 1.56 7.27 0.10
C HIS A 156 2.00 8.49 0.90
N ARG A 157 3.10 9.14 0.48
CA ARG A 157 3.60 10.36 1.13
C ARG A 157 2.57 11.48 1.08
N MET A 158 1.98 11.73 -0.10
CA MET A 158 0.94 12.74 -0.29
C MET A 158 -0.34 12.42 0.49
N HIS A 159 -0.75 11.15 0.50
CA HIS A 159 -1.93 10.69 1.24
C HIS A 159 -1.73 10.86 2.74
N HIS A 160 -0.60 10.40 3.28
CA HIS A 160 -0.25 10.57 4.68
C HIS A 160 -0.23 12.05 5.09
N GLN A 161 0.37 12.92 4.28
CA GLN A 161 0.39 14.36 4.55
C GLN A 161 -1.02 14.97 4.56
N ARG A 162 -1.90 14.54 3.65
CA ARG A 162 -3.32 14.96 3.65
C ARG A 162 -4.03 14.53 4.93
N VAL A 163 -3.91 13.25 5.31
CA VAL A 163 -4.53 12.70 6.52
C VAL A 163 -4.05 13.43 7.76
N LEU A 164 -2.76 13.77 7.85
CA LEU A 164 -2.24 14.58 8.95
C LEU A 164 -2.85 15.98 9.01
N GLN A 165 -3.03 16.64 7.86
CA GLN A 165 -3.71 17.94 7.81
C GLN A 165 -5.16 17.84 8.28
N GLU A 166 -5.90 16.82 7.85
CA GLU A 166 -7.27 16.56 8.28
C GLU A 166 -7.36 16.27 9.77
N LYS A 167 -6.49 15.37 10.29
CA LYS A 167 -6.36 15.10 11.73
C LYS A 167 -6.13 16.39 12.51
N ASN A 168 -5.20 17.25 12.08
CA ASN A 168 -4.89 18.49 12.77
C ASN A 168 -6.07 19.49 12.74
N ARG A 169 -6.82 19.55 11.64
CA ARG A 169 -8.06 20.35 11.56
C ARG A 169 -9.10 19.85 12.57
N LEU A 170 -9.38 18.55 12.57
CA LEU A 170 -10.33 17.94 13.50
C LEU A 170 -9.91 18.14 14.97
N LEU A 171 -8.63 18.03 15.27
CA LEU A 171 -8.10 18.24 16.62
C LEU A 171 -8.32 19.71 17.07
N ASN A 172 -8.12 20.67 16.17
CA ASN A 172 -8.40 22.08 16.46
C ASN A 172 -9.89 22.34 16.68
N ASP A 173 -10.76 21.72 15.87
CA ASP A 173 -12.21 21.85 16.04
C ASP A 173 -12.68 21.20 17.34
N LEU A 174 -12.13 20.05 17.71
CA LEU A 174 -12.39 19.41 19.00
C LEU A 174 -11.98 20.31 20.16
N LYS A 175 -10.80 20.94 20.09
CA LYS A 175 -10.34 21.90 21.11
C LYS A 175 -11.27 23.11 21.22
N ARG A 176 -11.74 23.65 20.09
CA ARG A 176 -12.72 24.76 20.07
C ARG A 176 -14.03 24.34 20.72
N LEU A 177 -14.51 23.14 20.38
CA LEU A 177 -15.76 22.60 20.92
C LEU A 177 -15.66 22.37 22.43
N GLN A 178 -14.57 21.78 22.91
CA GLN A 178 -14.31 21.60 24.34
C GLN A 178 -14.33 22.93 25.10
N LYS A 179 -13.68 23.97 24.57
CA LYS A 179 -13.71 25.32 25.17
C LYS A 179 -15.13 25.89 25.22
N HIS A 180 -15.90 25.70 24.16
CA HIS A 180 -17.30 26.15 24.10
C HIS A 180 -18.18 25.41 25.14
N TYR A 181 -18.02 24.09 25.32
CA TYR A 181 -18.72 23.34 26.36
C TYR A 181 -18.31 23.75 27.77
N ALA A 182 -17.01 23.95 28.01
CA ALA A 182 -16.52 24.46 29.28
C ALA A 182 -17.12 25.84 29.62
N SER A 183 -17.43 26.66 28.61
CA SER A 183 -18.07 27.97 28.80
C SER A 183 -19.55 27.90 29.22
N TYR A 184 -20.27 26.80 28.91
CA TYR A 184 -21.64 26.61 29.38
C TYR A 184 -21.71 26.19 30.85
N GLU A 185 -20.65 25.60 31.39
CA GLU A 185 -20.67 25.07 32.74
C GLU A 185 -20.98 26.15 33.81
N PRO A 186 -20.37 27.36 33.79
CA PRO A 186 -20.77 28.46 34.67
C PRO A 186 -22.22 28.91 34.48
N ALA A 187 -22.71 28.96 33.24
CA ALA A 187 -24.08 29.38 32.94
C ALA A 187 -25.09 28.40 33.55
N LEU A 188 -24.86 27.09 33.38
CA LEU A 188 -25.67 26.03 33.96
C LEU A 188 -25.64 26.05 35.50
N ARG A 189 -24.46 26.25 36.11
CA ARG A 189 -24.33 26.42 37.56
C ARG A 189 -25.15 27.61 38.06
N SER A 190 -25.01 28.77 37.41
CA SER A 190 -25.77 29.98 37.80
C SER A 190 -27.28 29.80 37.65
N LEU A 191 -27.73 29.06 36.63
CA LEU A 191 -29.14 28.79 36.41
C LEU A 191 -29.70 27.87 37.49
N ARG A 192 -28.92 26.86 37.90
CA ARG A 192 -29.26 25.96 39.00
C ARG A 192 -29.36 26.72 40.32
N GLU A 193 -28.41 27.58 40.62
CA GLU A 193 -28.44 28.43 41.83
C GLU A 193 -29.67 29.34 41.87
N LYS A 194 -29.99 30.00 40.74
CA LYS A 194 -31.20 30.84 40.62
C LYS A 194 -32.48 30.03 40.79
N TYR A 195 -32.54 28.82 40.22
CA TYR A 195 -33.68 27.93 40.37
C TYR A 195 -33.86 27.50 41.83
N GLU A 196 -32.79 27.11 42.52
CA GLU A 196 -32.83 26.76 43.94
C GLU A 196 -33.24 27.95 44.82
N ALA A 197 -32.77 29.17 44.52
CA ALA A 197 -33.17 30.39 45.20
C ALA A 197 -34.67 30.70 45.00
N ALA A 198 -35.14 30.66 43.76
CA ALA A 198 -36.55 30.90 43.43
C ALA A 198 -37.47 29.85 44.09
N LEU A 199 -37.04 28.60 44.20
CA LEU A 199 -37.79 27.57 44.94
C LEU A 199 -37.88 27.88 46.43
N LYS A 200 -36.80 28.35 47.06
CA LYS A 200 -36.81 28.76 48.47
C LYS A 200 -37.73 29.96 48.70
N GLU A 201 -37.65 30.99 47.86
CA GLU A 201 -38.54 32.15 47.92
C GLU A 201 -40.01 31.78 47.70
N LYS A 202 -40.30 30.91 46.72
CA LYS A 202 -41.65 30.36 46.51
C LYS A 202 -42.18 29.64 47.76
N MET A 203 -41.32 28.92 48.48
CA MET A 203 -41.71 28.25 49.72
C MET A 203 -41.99 29.26 50.85
N LEU A 204 -41.14 30.26 51.02
CA LEU A 204 -41.34 31.32 52.02
C LEU A 204 -42.62 32.12 51.77
N THR A 205 -42.84 32.57 50.53
CA THR A 205 -44.08 33.30 50.14
C THR A 205 -45.32 32.45 50.30
N LYS A 206 -45.24 31.12 50.15
CA LYS A 206 -46.33 30.20 50.52
C LYS A 206 -46.62 30.21 52.01
N LEU A 207 -45.60 30.08 52.85
CA LEU A 207 -45.77 30.10 54.30
C LEU A 207 -46.31 31.45 54.81
N GLU A 208 -45.85 32.57 54.26
CA GLU A 208 -46.36 33.91 54.59
C GLU A 208 -47.83 34.07 54.21
N ARG A 209 -48.21 33.59 53.01
CA ARG A 209 -49.60 33.57 52.58
C ARG A 209 -50.46 32.73 53.52
N ASP A 210 -50.03 31.51 53.84
CA ASP A 210 -50.77 30.61 54.72
C ASP A 210 -50.95 31.22 56.13
N ARG A 211 -49.91 31.91 56.63
CA ARG A 211 -49.98 32.65 57.90
C ARG A 211 -50.95 33.83 57.85
N ALA A 212 -50.93 34.62 56.78
CA ALA A 212 -51.85 35.75 56.60
C ALA A 212 -53.31 35.27 56.47
N VAL A 213 -53.55 34.20 55.71
CA VAL A 213 -54.87 33.57 55.60
C VAL A 213 -55.34 33.05 56.96
N GLY A 214 -54.45 32.40 57.73
CA GLY A 214 -54.76 31.96 59.10
C GLY A 214 -55.12 33.11 60.04
N GLN A 215 -54.42 34.25 59.95
CA GLN A 215 -54.74 35.46 60.72
C GLN A 215 -56.10 36.05 60.31
N ILE A 216 -56.39 36.15 59.00
CA ILE A 216 -57.68 36.63 58.50
C ILE A 216 -58.81 35.72 58.97
N ALA A 217 -58.66 34.40 58.86
CA ALA A 217 -59.65 33.44 59.34
C ALA A 217 -59.88 33.57 60.86
N GLY A 218 -58.81 33.75 61.64
CA GLY A 218 -58.90 34.02 63.08
C GLY A 218 -59.66 35.32 63.39
N LEU A 219 -59.33 36.41 62.71
CA LEU A 219 -60.02 37.70 62.86
C LEU A 219 -61.50 37.61 62.45
N GLN A 220 -61.81 36.93 61.34
CA GLN A 220 -63.18 36.69 60.89
C GLN A 220 -63.99 35.89 61.93
N ALA A 221 -63.39 34.85 62.53
CA ALA A 221 -64.04 34.09 63.60
C ALA A 221 -64.33 34.97 64.84
N THR A 222 -63.40 35.85 65.21
CA THR A 222 -63.64 36.80 66.32
C THR A 222 -64.72 37.83 66.00
N LEU A 223 -64.76 38.36 64.77
CA LEU A 223 -65.80 39.29 64.34
C LEU A 223 -67.19 38.61 64.33
N HIS A 224 -67.28 37.41 63.76
CA HIS A 224 -68.52 36.64 63.76
C HIS A 224 -69.00 36.33 65.18
N SER A 225 -68.09 35.99 66.10
CA SER A 225 -68.45 35.77 67.51
C SER A 225 -69.01 37.04 68.16
N LEU A 226 -68.45 38.21 67.86
CA LEU A 226 -68.93 39.50 68.36
C LEU A 226 -70.29 39.89 67.76
N GLU A 227 -70.48 39.69 66.45
CA GLU A 227 -71.74 39.93 65.77
C GLU A 227 -72.86 39.01 66.29
N SER A 228 -72.57 37.72 66.50
CA SER A 228 -73.54 36.79 67.10
C SER A 228 -73.89 37.10 68.57
N GLY A 229 -73.01 37.79 69.30
CA GLY A 229 -73.28 38.29 70.65
C GLY A 229 -74.09 39.59 70.69
N LEU A 230 -74.21 40.29 69.56
CA LEU A 230 -75.03 41.50 69.40
C LEU A 230 -76.46 41.19 68.89
N GLU A 231 -76.69 40.00 68.34
CA GLU A 231 -78.02 39.53 67.91
C GLU A 231 -78.76 38.73 69.00
N GLU A 232 -78.59 39.05 70.29
CA GLU A 232 -79.58 38.61 71.30
C GLU A 232 -80.83 39.51 71.22
N PRO A 233 -82.05 38.95 71.17
CA PRO A 233 -83.27 39.70 70.95
C PRO A 233 -83.56 40.56 72.18
N THR A 234 -83.67 41.88 71.98
CA THR A 234 -84.19 42.80 72.98
C THR A 234 -85.54 42.29 73.51
N PRO A 235 -85.73 42.08 74.83
CA PRO A 235 -87.03 41.74 75.35
C PRO A 235 -87.92 42.98 75.23
N ILE A 236 -89.04 42.82 74.52
CA ILE A 236 -90.16 43.75 74.57
C ILE A 236 -90.71 43.68 75.99
N ILE A 237 -90.44 44.70 76.81
CA ILE A 237 -91.11 44.87 78.10
C ILE A 237 -92.45 45.56 77.80
N ALA A 238 -93.53 44.79 77.87
CA ALA A 238 -94.90 45.28 77.93
C ALA A 238 -95.41 45.19 79.37
N GLY A 239 -95.99 46.29 79.88
CA GLY A 239 -96.79 46.33 81.11
C GLY A 239 -96.09 46.93 82.31
#